data_AF-A0A519R7K4-F1
#
_entry.id   AF-A0A519R7K4-F1
#
_cell.length_a   1.000
_cell.length_b   1.000
_cell.length_c   1.000
_cell.angle_alpha   90.00
_cell.angle_beta   90.00
_cell.angle_gamma   90.00
#
_symmetry.space_group_name_H-M   'P 1'
#
loop_
_entity.id
_entity.type
_entity.pdbx_description
1 polymer ?
#
loop_
_entity_poly.entity_id
_entity_poly.type
_entity_poly.pdbx_seq_one_letter_code
_entity_poly.pdbx_strand_id
1 'polypeptide(L)'
;MAGLTLWSTFLNAPLEEPANPGVTPNPSKAPWYFLGLQEMLVYFDPWIAGVVLPTIIIIGLIAIPYIDTNPKGNGYYCWRDRKFAISVFMFGWIIWMILIIEGTFLRGPGWNFFMFGEYWDVHKVVPLVNINLSELLNIDPKTFWLAREIPALILLGLYFGLIPLVVAKVNKKFYDDLGLVRYTVTIMLVLLLMSLPIKMVLRWFLNLKYVLVTPWFNI
;
A
#
# COMPACT_ATOMS: atom_id res chain seq x y z
N MET A 1 -13.09 28.84 6.69
CA MET A 1 -13.70 29.21 5.39
C MET A 1 -13.01 30.40 4.74
N ALA A 2 -12.87 31.54 5.41
CA ALA A 2 -12.21 32.74 4.84
C ALA A 2 -10.82 32.47 4.20
N GLY A 3 -9.97 31.66 4.84
CA GLY A 3 -8.66 31.30 4.27
C GLY A 3 -8.74 30.51 2.96
N LEU A 4 -9.66 29.53 2.85
CA LEU A 4 -9.87 28.78 1.60
C LEU A 4 -10.46 29.66 0.50
N THR A 5 -11.37 30.57 0.86
CA THR A 5 -11.96 31.53 -0.09
C THR A 5 -10.90 32.47 -0.63
N LEU A 6 -10.05 33.05 0.23
CA LEU A 6 -8.94 33.89 -0.19
C LEU A 6 -7.94 33.10 -1.06
N TRP A 7 -7.59 31.88 -0.67
CA TRP A 7 -6.71 31.02 -1.46
C TRP A 7 -7.24 30.79 -2.88
N SER A 8 -8.54 30.50 -3.03
CA SER A 8 -9.18 30.27 -4.32
C SER A 8 -9.23 31.50 -5.24
N THR A 9 -9.14 32.72 -4.69
CA THR A 9 -9.10 33.93 -5.52
C THR A 9 -7.71 34.21 -6.08
N PHE A 10 -6.65 33.67 -5.46
CA PHE A 10 -5.27 33.88 -5.89
C PHE A 10 -4.72 32.75 -6.78
N LEU A 11 -5.26 31.53 -6.64
CA LEU A 11 -4.80 30.38 -7.41
C LEU A 11 -5.93 29.80 -8.27
N ASN A 12 -5.74 29.88 -9.58
CA ASN A 12 -6.63 29.23 -10.53
C ASN A 12 -6.50 27.70 -10.44
N ALA A 13 -7.62 27.03 -10.69
CA ALA A 13 -7.62 25.58 -10.81
C ALA A 13 -6.78 25.16 -12.04
N PRO A 14 -5.86 24.19 -11.91
CA PRO A 14 -5.07 23.68 -13.03
C PRO A 14 -5.93 22.70 -13.86
N LEU A 15 -6.94 23.24 -14.56
CA LEU A 15 -7.80 22.47 -15.45
C LEU A 15 -7.19 22.40 -16.85
N GLU A 16 -7.23 21.22 -17.46
CA GLU A 16 -6.82 21.01 -18.84
C GLU A 16 -7.89 21.52 -19.83
N GLU A 17 -7.54 21.48 -21.13
CA GLU A 17 -8.46 21.73 -22.23
C GLU A 17 -9.65 20.75 -22.22
N PRO A 18 -10.76 21.07 -22.92
CA PRO A 18 -11.90 20.16 -23.03
C PRO A 18 -11.48 18.76 -23.48
N ALA A 19 -12.04 17.74 -22.81
CA ALA A 19 -11.65 16.35 -23.00
C ALA A 19 -11.72 15.91 -24.47
N ASN A 20 -10.61 15.36 -24.97
CA ASN A 20 -10.52 14.80 -26.32
C ASN A 20 -10.28 13.28 -26.23
N PRO A 21 -11.22 12.42 -26.65
CA PRO A 21 -11.05 10.96 -26.61
C PRO A 21 -9.87 10.42 -27.42
N GLY A 22 -9.36 11.18 -28.40
CA GLY A 22 -8.20 10.81 -29.21
C GLY A 22 -6.85 11.09 -28.55
N VAL A 23 -6.82 11.76 -27.40
CA VAL A 23 -5.60 12.16 -26.70
C VAL A 23 -5.66 11.73 -25.24
N THR A 24 -4.70 10.93 -24.80
CA THR A 24 -4.52 10.60 -23.39
C THR A 24 -3.40 11.47 -22.81
N PRO A 25 -3.65 12.29 -21.77
CA PRO A 25 -2.62 13.09 -21.14
C PRO A 25 -1.48 12.22 -20.59
N ASN A 26 -0.24 12.72 -20.72
CA ASN A 26 0.94 12.07 -20.16
C ASN A 26 1.80 13.09 -19.39
N PRO A 27 1.91 12.98 -18.06
CA PRO A 27 1.33 11.95 -17.19
C PRO A 27 -0.16 12.16 -16.89
N SER A 28 -0.95 11.09 -16.90
CA SER A 28 -2.32 11.11 -16.37
C SER A 28 -2.28 10.95 -14.85
N LYS A 29 -2.36 12.06 -14.11
CA LYS A 29 -2.37 12.10 -12.65
C LYS A 29 -3.79 12.23 -12.11
N ALA A 30 -4.14 11.38 -11.15
CA ALA A 30 -5.36 11.51 -10.39
C ALA A 30 -5.28 12.74 -9.45
N PRO A 31 -6.43 13.23 -8.96
CA PRO A 31 -6.45 14.23 -7.88
C PRO A 31 -5.63 13.79 -6.67
N TRP A 32 -5.06 14.75 -5.93
CA TRP A 32 -4.07 14.48 -4.88
C TRP A 32 -4.51 13.47 -3.81
N TYR A 33 -5.80 13.44 -3.47
CA TYR A 33 -6.37 12.51 -2.49
C TYR A 33 -6.48 11.06 -3.00
N PHE A 34 -6.35 10.85 -4.31
CA PHE A 34 -6.27 9.53 -4.95
C PHE A 34 -4.85 9.16 -5.41
N LEU A 35 -3.88 10.08 -5.36
CA LEU A 35 -2.51 9.80 -5.80
C LEU A 35 -1.85 8.66 -5.01
N GLY A 36 -2.17 8.53 -3.71
CA GLY A 36 -1.70 7.40 -2.90
C GLY A 36 -2.15 6.06 -3.49
N LEU A 37 -3.43 5.94 -3.88
CA LEU A 37 -3.96 4.75 -4.53
C LEU A 37 -3.37 4.52 -5.92
N GLN A 38 -3.17 5.59 -6.68
CA GLN A 38 -2.54 5.50 -8.00
C GLN A 38 -1.10 4.98 -7.89
N GLU A 39 -0.35 5.44 -6.89
CA GLU A 39 1.00 4.96 -6.63
C GLU A 39 1.01 3.48 -6.20
N MET A 40 -0.02 3.00 -5.48
CA MET A 40 -0.16 1.57 -5.16
C MET A 40 -0.25 0.66 -6.39
N LEU A 41 -0.69 1.16 -7.55
CA LEU A 41 -0.74 0.39 -8.81
C LEU A 41 0.66 0.01 -9.34
N VAL A 42 1.71 0.73 -8.91
CA VAL A 42 3.09 0.38 -9.22
C VAL A 42 3.48 -0.93 -8.54
N TYR A 43 2.96 -1.18 -7.33
CA TYR A 43 3.37 -2.28 -6.47
C TYR A 43 2.44 -3.51 -6.56
N PHE A 44 1.15 -3.30 -6.80
CA PHE A 44 0.14 -4.36 -6.83
C PHE A 44 -0.54 -4.45 -8.20
N ASP A 45 -1.32 -5.52 -8.39
CA ASP A 45 -2.23 -5.66 -9.52
C ASP A 45 -3.42 -4.68 -9.38
N PRO A 46 -3.97 -4.13 -10.48
CA PRO A 46 -5.01 -3.09 -10.42
C PRO A 46 -6.23 -3.40 -9.54
N TRP A 47 -6.71 -4.65 -9.50
CA TRP A 47 -7.88 -4.98 -8.67
C TRP A 47 -7.53 -5.00 -7.16
N ILE A 48 -6.31 -5.38 -6.80
CA ILE A 48 -5.85 -5.39 -5.40
C ILE A 48 -5.69 -3.96 -4.89
N ALA A 49 -4.96 -3.13 -5.64
CA ALA A 49 -4.72 -1.74 -5.25
C ALA A 49 -5.98 -0.86 -5.39
N GLY A 50 -6.81 -1.09 -6.40
CA GLY A 50 -7.98 -0.27 -6.68
C GLY A 50 -9.24 -0.64 -5.88
N VAL A 51 -9.41 -1.91 -5.51
CA VAL A 51 -10.66 -2.40 -4.90
C VAL A 51 -10.43 -3.08 -3.56
N VAL A 52 -9.58 -4.12 -3.51
CA VAL A 52 -9.45 -4.95 -2.30
C VAL A 52 -8.82 -4.21 -1.14
N LEU A 53 -7.61 -3.65 -1.31
CA LEU A 53 -6.91 -2.96 -0.24
C LEU A 53 -7.70 -1.74 0.28
N PRO A 54 -8.27 -0.86 -0.57
CA PRO A 54 -9.10 0.24 -0.09
C PRO A 54 -10.31 -0.24 0.72
N THR A 55 -10.97 -1.31 0.26
CA THR A 55 -12.12 -1.89 0.97
C THR A 55 -11.71 -2.43 2.34
N ILE A 56 -10.58 -3.15 2.42
CA ILE A 56 -10.05 -3.65 3.69
C ILE A 56 -9.63 -2.51 4.62
N ILE A 57 -9.03 -1.43 4.10
CA ILE A 57 -8.68 -0.25 4.90
C ILE A 57 -9.94 0.36 5.53
N ILE A 58 -11.00 0.57 4.74
CA ILE A 58 -12.27 1.12 5.24
C ILE A 58 -12.90 0.21 6.29
N ILE A 59 -13.01 -1.08 6.01
CA ILE A 59 -13.55 -2.06 6.98
C ILE A 59 -12.70 -2.10 8.24
N GLY A 60 -11.37 -2.06 8.11
CA GLY A 60 -10.43 -2.02 9.22
C GLY A 60 -10.62 -0.78 10.10
N LEU A 61 -10.83 0.39 9.49
CA LEU A 61 -11.12 1.63 10.22
C LEU A 61 -12.46 1.58 10.94
N ILE A 62 -13.51 1.03 10.30
CA ILE A 62 -14.82 0.79 10.94
C ILE A 62 -14.70 -0.21 12.09
N ALA A 63 -13.79 -1.19 11.99
CA ALA A 63 -13.59 -2.21 13.00
C ALA A 63 -12.88 -1.70 14.27
N ILE A 64 -12.17 -0.55 14.21
CA ILE A 64 -11.36 -0.01 15.34
C ILE A 64 -12.12 0.02 16.68
N PRO A 65 -13.35 0.57 16.76
CA PRO A 65 -14.09 0.64 18.03
C PRO A 65 -14.46 -0.74 18.61
N TYR A 66 -14.48 -1.79 17.79
CA TYR A 66 -14.85 -3.15 18.20
C TYR A 66 -13.65 -4.01 18.62
N ILE A 67 -12.46 -3.70 18.07
CA ILE A 67 -11.21 -4.41 18.35
C ILE A 67 -10.38 -3.73 19.46
N ASP A 68 -10.46 -2.40 19.61
CA ASP A 68 -9.78 -1.68 20.68
C ASP A 68 -10.65 -1.60 21.94
N THR A 69 -10.25 -2.36 22.97
CA THR A 69 -10.95 -2.43 24.25
C THR A 69 -10.49 -1.40 25.28
N ASN A 70 -9.47 -0.60 24.96
CA ASN A 70 -8.88 0.32 25.93
C ASN A 70 -9.74 1.59 26.09
N PRO A 71 -10.33 1.86 27.28
CA PRO A 71 -11.15 3.05 27.49
C PRO A 71 -10.30 4.32 27.68
N LYS A 72 -9.00 4.21 27.90
CA LYS A 72 -8.09 5.35 28.15
C LYS A 72 -7.80 6.12 26.86
N GLY A 73 -7.50 7.41 26.99
CA GLY A 73 -7.26 8.29 25.86
C GLY A 73 -8.51 8.58 25.02
N ASN A 74 -9.71 8.47 25.59
CA ASN A 74 -10.93 8.98 25.00
C ASN A 74 -11.14 10.44 25.44
N GLY A 75 -11.24 11.37 24.50
CA GLY A 75 -11.41 12.81 24.78
C GLY A 75 -10.13 13.58 25.15
N TYR A 76 -8.96 12.93 25.20
CA TYR A 76 -7.67 13.60 25.37
C TYR A 76 -6.54 12.86 24.65
N TYR A 77 -5.52 13.60 24.21
CA TYR A 77 -4.36 13.02 23.54
C TYR A 77 -3.30 12.57 24.55
N CYS A 78 -3.09 11.26 24.68
CA CYS A 78 -2.00 10.69 25.47
C CYS A 78 -1.34 9.52 24.75
N TRP A 79 -0.07 9.69 24.35
CA TRP A 79 0.71 8.63 23.71
C TRP A 79 0.92 7.42 24.62
N ARG A 80 1.16 7.65 25.92
CA ARG A 80 1.56 6.59 26.85
C ARG A 80 0.48 5.55 27.08
N ASP A 81 -0.79 5.95 27.03
CA ASP A 81 -1.93 5.07 27.31
C ASP A 81 -2.33 4.20 26.12
N ARG A 82 -1.98 4.58 24.89
CA ARG A 82 -2.37 3.89 23.65
C ARG A 82 -1.20 3.73 22.65
N LYS A 83 0.01 3.49 23.15
CA LYS A 83 1.24 3.43 22.34
C LYS A 83 1.10 2.59 21.08
N PHE A 84 0.55 1.38 21.19
CA PHE A 84 0.37 0.47 20.05
C PHE A 84 -0.57 1.06 18.99
N ALA A 85 -1.80 1.41 19.37
CA ALA A 85 -2.81 1.92 18.43
C ALA A 85 -2.35 3.19 17.72
N ILE A 86 -1.79 4.15 18.47
CA ILE A 86 -1.31 5.41 17.88
C ILE A 86 -0.08 5.16 17.00
N SER A 87 0.87 4.30 17.40
CA SER A 87 2.04 3.98 16.57
C SER A 87 1.65 3.36 15.24
N VAL A 88 0.77 2.36 15.26
CA VAL A 88 0.32 1.66 14.04
C VAL A 88 -0.45 2.63 13.12
N PHE A 89 -1.34 3.44 13.68
CA PHE A 89 -2.06 4.44 12.90
C PHE A 89 -1.13 5.47 12.27
N MET A 90 -0.22 6.06 13.07
CA MET A 90 0.75 7.03 12.57
C MET A 90 1.68 6.44 11.52
N PHE A 91 2.10 5.18 11.69
CA PHE A 91 2.89 4.47 10.69
C PHE A 91 2.15 4.35 9.36
N GLY A 92 0.90 3.89 9.37
CA GLY A 92 0.09 3.81 8.16
C GLY A 92 -0.19 5.17 7.53
N TRP A 93 -0.44 6.20 8.34
CA TRP A 93 -0.63 7.57 7.88
C TRP A 93 0.64 8.13 7.21
N ILE A 94 1.82 7.90 7.79
CA ILE A 94 3.10 8.32 7.21
C ILE A 94 3.33 7.62 5.87
N ILE A 95 3.08 6.31 5.78
CA ILE A 95 3.19 5.57 4.51
C ILE A 95 2.25 6.17 3.46
N TRP A 96 1.01 6.47 3.84
CA TRP A 96 0.05 7.08 2.92
C TRP A 96 0.53 8.44 2.39
N MET A 97 1.10 9.27 3.28
CA MET A 97 1.70 10.56 2.88
C MET A 97 2.90 10.38 1.95
N ILE A 98 3.75 9.37 2.19
CA ILE A 98 4.88 9.05 1.32
C ILE A 98 4.39 8.70 -0.10
N LEU A 99 3.37 7.85 -0.22
CA LEU A 99 2.79 7.50 -1.53
C LEU A 99 2.24 8.73 -2.28
N ILE A 100 1.55 9.64 -1.57
CA ILE A 100 1.05 10.89 -2.18
C ILE A 100 2.23 11.77 -2.63
N ILE A 101 3.27 11.90 -1.82
CA ILE A 101 4.46 12.69 -2.15
C ILE A 101 5.17 12.11 -3.37
N GLU A 102 5.35 10.79 -3.42
CA GLU A 102 5.91 10.07 -4.58
C GLU A 102 5.08 10.35 -5.85
N GLY A 103 3.76 10.12 -5.80
CA GLY A 103 2.87 10.35 -6.94
C GLY A 103 2.81 11.81 -7.40
N THR A 104 2.91 12.75 -6.46
CA THR A 104 2.81 14.19 -6.77
C THR A 104 4.11 14.71 -7.38
N PHE A 105 5.24 14.47 -6.71
CA PHE A 105 6.50 15.17 -7.00
C PHE A 105 7.54 14.32 -7.71
N LEU A 106 7.49 12.99 -7.57
CA LEU A 106 8.53 12.09 -8.09
C LEU A 106 8.08 11.30 -9.32
N ARG A 107 6.78 11.24 -9.60
CA ARG A 107 6.23 10.62 -10.82
C ARG A 107 6.10 11.62 -11.96
N GLY A 108 6.81 11.37 -13.05
CA GLY A 108 6.82 12.20 -14.27
C GLY A 108 6.17 11.50 -15.48
N PRO A 109 6.52 11.90 -16.72
CA PRO A 109 6.02 11.29 -17.95
C PRO A 109 6.22 9.77 -17.96
N GLY A 110 5.20 9.03 -18.42
CA GLY A 110 5.18 7.57 -18.45
C GLY A 110 5.05 6.91 -17.08
N TRP A 111 4.71 7.66 -16.04
CA TRP A 111 4.77 7.24 -14.63
C TRP A 111 6.17 6.82 -14.17
N ASN A 112 7.21 7.30 -14.86
CA ASN A 112 8.59 7.05 -14.48
C ASN A 112 8.94 7.80 -13.18
N PHE A 113 9.89 7.23 -12.45
CA PHE A 113 10.45 7.84 -11.25
C PHE A 113 11.55 8.85 -11.63
N PHE A 114 11.46 10.04 -11.04
CA PHE A 114 12.44 11.12 -11.14
C PHE A 114 12.80 11.57 -9.73
N MET A 115 14.09 11.71 -9.45
CA MET A 115 14.53 12.20 -8.14
C MET A 115 14.17 13.69 -7.98
N PHE A 116 14.12 14.20 -6.75
CA PHE A 116 13.95 15.62 -6.49
C PHE A 116 14.98 16.46 -7.25
N GLY A 117 14.50 17.35 -8.11
CA GLY A 117 15.33 18.24 -8.93
C GLY A 117 15.84 17.62 -10.25
N GLU A 118 15.52 16.36 -10.55
CA GLU A 118 15.78 15.77 -11.87
C GLU A 118 14.83 16.38 -12.92
N TYR A 119 15.36 16.72 -14.09
CA TYR A 119 14.55 17.21 -15.21
C TYR A 119 13.65 16.09 -15.76
N TRP A 120 12.37 16.40 -15.98
CA TRP A 120 11.41 15.45 -16.52
C TRP A 120 11.54 15.35 -18.04
N ASP A 121 12.39 14.42 -18.48
CA ASP A 121 12.51 14.08 -19.89
C ASP A 121 11.28 13.28 -20.35
N VAL A 122 10.55 13.85 -21.32
CA VAL A 122 9.34 13.27 -21.92
C VAL A 122 9.66 12.02 -22.75
N HIS A 123 10.90 11.90 -23.25
CA HIS A 123 11.35 10.79 -24.07
C HIS A 123 12.01 9.66 -23.26
N LYS A 124 12.09 9.80 -21.93
CA LYS A 124 12.61 8.76 -21.04
C LYS A 124 11.65 7.58 -21.02
N VAL A 125 12.03 6.49 -21.68
CA VAL A 125 11.32 5.20 -21.66
C VAL A 125 12.15 4.23 -20.83
N VAL A 126 11.84 4.08 -19.54
CA VAL A 126 12.46 3.06 -18.70
C VAL A 126 11.57 1.82 -18.71
N PRO A 127 11.99 0.70 -19.32
CA PRO A 127 11.24 -0.54 -19.21
C PRO A 127 11.30 -1.02 -17.75
N LEU A 128 10.16 -0.92 -17.06
CA LEU A 128 9.96 -1.57 -15.76
C LEU A 128 9.91 -3.09 -16.00
N VAL A 129 11.06 -3.74 -15.96
CA VAL A 129 11.15 -5.20 -16.06
C VAL A 129 10.43 -5.78 -14.85
N ASN A 130 9.29 -6.43 -15.09
CA ASN A 130 8.53 -7.10 -14.05
C ASN A 130 9.10 -8.49 -13.84
N ILE A 131 9.67 -8.73 -12.67
CA ILE A 131 10.19 -10.04 -12.29
C ILE A 131 9.17 -10.71 -11.35
N ASN A 132 8.85 -11.96 -11.63
CA ASN A 132 8.03 -12.79 -10.75
C ASN A 132 8.91 -13.52 -9.73
N LEU A 133 8.38 -13.86 -8.56
CA LEU A 133 9.14 -14.62 -7.56
C LEU A 133 9.63 -15.96 -8.13
N SER A 134 8.82 -16.65 -8.94
CA SER A 134 9.21 -17.89 -9.60
C SER A 134 10.40 -17.72 -10.54
N GLU A 135 10.45 -16.59 -11.26
CA GLU A 135 11.55 -16.24 -12.16
C GLU A 135 12.82 -15.88 -11.38
N LEU A 136 12.68 -15.18 -10.25
CA LEU A 136 13.79 -14.89 -9.35
C LEU A 136 14.44 -16.17 -8.79
N LEU A 137 13.65 -17.23 -8.61
CA LEU A 137 14.11 -18.56 -8.19
C LEU A 137 14.56 -19.45 -9.36
N ASN A 138 14.63 -18.92 -10.59
CA ASN A 138 14.98 -19.64 -11.82
C ASN A 138 14.09 -20.87 -12.10
N ILE A 139 12.81 -20.82 -11.72
CA ILE A 139 11.84 -21.88 -12.02
C ILE A 139 11.30 -21.66 -13.43
N ASP A 140 11.31 -22.71 -14.26
CA ASP A 140 10.82 -22.63 -15.65
C ASP A 140 9.35 -22.17 -15.68
N PRO A 141 9.02 -21.08 -16.39
CA PRO A 141 7.65 -20.61 -16.57
C PRO A 141 6.67 -21.66 -17.11
N LYS A 142 7.17 -22.66 -17.84
CA LYS A 142 6.37 -23.77 -18.41
C LYS A 142 5.95 -24.81 -17.38
N THR A 143 6.54 -24.79 -16.19
CA THR A 143 6.18 -25.69 -15.09
C THR A 143 4.71 -25.46 -14.70
N PHE A 144 4.01 -26.52 -14.32
CA PHE A 144 2.64 -26.41 -13.83
C PHE A 144 2.54 -25.36 -12.72
N TRP A 145 1.58 -24.44 -12.83
CA TRP A 145 1.52 -23.22 -12.03
C TRP A 145 1.58 -23.51 -10.52
N LEU A 146 0.90 -24.55 -10.02
CA LEU A 146 0.95 -24.89 -8.59
C LEU A 146 2.38 -25.22 -8.15
N ALA A 147 3.09 -26.08 -8.89
CA ALA A 147 4.45 -26.46 -8.54
C ALA A 147 5.41 -25.26 -8.63
N ARG A 148 5.20 -24.39 -9.62
CA ARG A 148 5.98 -23.15 -9.80
C ARG A 148 5.81 -22.19 -8.62
N GLU A 149 4.59 -22.07 -8.09
CA GLU A 149 4.23 -21.11 -7.06
C GLU A 149 4.31 -21.65 -5.62
N ILE A 150 4.69 -22.91 -5.40
CA ILE A 150 4.88 -23.47 -4.04
C ILE A 150 5.72 -22.55 -3.14
N PRO A 151 6.88 -22.01 -3.59
CA PRO A 151 7.68 -21.11 -2.76
C PRO A 151 6.91 -19.85 -2.34
N ALA A 152 6.11 -19.29 -3.25
CA ALA A 152 5.26 -18.13 -2.98
C ALA A 152 4.18 -18.46 -1.95
N LEU A 153 3.50 -19.60 -2.11
CA LEU A 153 2.46 -20.06 -1.18
C LEU A 153 3.01 -20.34 0.21
N ILE A 154 4.20 -20.96 0.30
CA ILE A 154 4.90 -21.17 1.57
C ILE A 154 5.23 -19.81 2.20
N LEU A 155 5.80 -18.87 1.44
CA LEU A 155 6.16 -17.55 1.95
C LEU A 155 4.93 -16.80 2.49
N LEU A 156 3.84 -16.78 1.73
CA LEU A 156 2.58 -16.15 2.16
C LEU A 156 1.97 -16.87 3.38
N GLY A 157 2.01 -18.20 3.42
CA GLY A 157 1.56 -19.00 4.55
C GLY A 157 2.38 -18.75 5.82
N LEU A 158 3.69 -18.58 5.70
CA LEU A 158 4.56 -18.19 6.80
C LEU A 158 4.25 -16.76 7.25
N TYR A 159 4.05 -15.83 6.32
CA TYR A 159 3.76 -14.44 6.63
C TYR A 159 2.42 -14.27 7.36
N PHE A 160 1.33 -14.84 6.83
CA PHE A 160 -0.01 -14.69 7.41
C PHE A 160 -0.35 -15.74 8.48
N GLY A 161 0.38 -16.86 8.56
CA GLY A 161 0.13 -17.93 9.51
C GLY A 161 1.15 -17.97 10.66
N LEU A 162 2.45 -18.03 10.34
CA LEU A 162 3.48 -18.18 11.37
C LEU A 162 3.68 -16.89 12.18
N ILE A 163 3.69 -15.71 11.55
CA ILE A 163 3.92 -14.45 12.28
C ILE A 163 2.87 -14.22 13.38
N PRO A 164 1.55 -14.36 13.13
CA PRO A 164 0.56 -14.27 14.20
C PRO A 164 0.79 -15.25 15.36
N LEU A 165 1.23 -16.48 15.08
CA LEU A 165 1.50 -17.45 16.14
C LEU A 165 2.72 -17.07 16.97
N VAL A 166 3.78 -16.59 16.31
CA VAL A 166 5.00 -16.12 16.98
C VAL A 166 4.70 -14.90 17.85
N VAL A 167 3.96 -13.91 17.33
CA VAL A 167 3.59 -12.70 18.09
C VAL A 167 2.74 -13.04 19.30
N ALA A 168 1.79 -13.98 19.19
CA ALA A 168 0.98 -14.44 20.31
C ALA A 168 1.83 -15.11 21.40
N LYS A 169 2.83 -15.91 20.98
CA LYS A 169 3.73 -16.60 21.91
C LYS A 169 4.71 -15.65 22.61
N VAL A 170 5.23 -14.65 21.89
CA VAL A 170 6.20 -13.67 22.41
C VAL A 170 5.52 -12.61 23.27
N ASN A 171 4.37 -12.08 22.83
CA ASN A 171 3.61 -11.06 23.53
C ASN A 171 2.28 -11.62 24.04
N LYS A 172 2.38 -12.55 25.00
CA LYS A 172 1.21 -13.23 25.59
C LYS A 172 0.21 -12.25 26.17
N LYS A 173 0.69 -11.20 26.85
CA LYS A 173 -0.17 -10.15 27.41
C LYS A 173 -1.07 -9.51 26.34
N PHE A 174 -0.50 -9.15 25.19
CA PHE A 174 -1.27 -8.57 24.09
C PHE A 174 -2.32 -9.54 23.53
N TYR A 175 -1.99 -10.84 23.43
CA TYR A 175 -2.93 -11.87 23.02
C TYR A 175 -4.07 -12.07 24.05
N ASP A 176 -3.72 -12.14 25.33
CA ASP A 176 -4.67 -12.37 26.43
C ASP A 176 -5.61 -11.17 26.62
N ASP A 177 -5.11 -9.93 26.48
CA ASP A 177 -5.90 -8.70 26.62
C ASP A 177 -6.96 -8.54 25.49
N LEU A 178 -6.65 -9.01 24.27
CA LEU A 178 -7.54 -8.91 23.11
C LEU A 178 -8.46 -10.13 22.96
N GLY A 179 -7.99 -11.31 23.33
CA GLY A 179 -8.62 -12.59 23.02
C GLY A 179 -8.50 -12.97 21.54
N LEU A 180 -8.81 -14.24 21.23
CA LEU A 180 -8.54 -14.86 19.92
C LEU A 180 -9.06 -14.05 18.71
N VAL A 181 -10.34 -13.64 18.74
CA VAL A 181 -10.99 -13.01 17.59
C VAL A 181 -10.39 -11.62 17.32
N ARG A 182 -10.35 -10.75 18.33
CA ARG A 182 -9.82 -9.38 18.18
C ARG A 182 -8.33 -9.39 17.87
N TYR A 183 -7.57 -10.29 18.49
CA TYR A 183 -6.17 -10.49 18.19
C TYR A 183 -5.98 -10.85 16.71
N THR A 184 -6.70 -11.85 16.22
CA THR A 184 -6.58 -12.34 14.83
C THR A 184 -6.92 -11.24 13.82
N VAL A 185 -8.02 -10.49 14.04
CA VAL A 185 -8.38 -9.38 13.16
C VAL A 185 -7.30 -8.28 13.20
N THR A 186 -6.85 -7.90 14.39
CA THR A 186 -5.84 -6.84 14.57
C THR A 186 -4.52 -7.21 13.91
N ILE A 187 -4.00 -8.41 14.15
CA ILE A 187 -2.72 -8.83 13.58
C ILE A 187 -2.80 -9.01 12.07
N MET A 188 -3.92 -9.49 11.53
CA MET A 188 -4.10 -9.58 10.07
C MET A 188 -4.13 -8.19 9.41
N LEU A 189 -4.82 -7.21 10.01
CA LEU A 189 -4.81 -5.84 9.52
C LEU A 189 -3.40 -5.22 9.59
N VAL A 190 -2.66 -5.46 10.66
CA VAL A 190 -1.26 -5.00 10.79
C VAL A 190 -0.36 -5.66 9.73
N LEU A 191 -0.50 -6.96 9.48
CA LEU A 191 0.27 -7.65 8.44
C LEU A 191 -0.08 -7.16 7.03
N LEU A 192 -1.34 -6.84 6.76
CA LEU A 192 -1.74 -6.23 5.51
C LEU A 192 -1.15 -4.83 5.35
N LEU A 193 -1.15 -4.03 6.43
CA LEU A 193 -0.50 -2.72 6.44
C LEU A 193 1.00 -2.84 6.14
N MET A 194 1.69 -3.81 6.75
CA MET A 194 3.12 -4.07 6.54
C MET A 194 3.42 -4.66 5.15
N SER A 195 2.46 -5.30 4.49
CA SER A 195 2.68 -5.89 3.17
C SER A 195 2.99 -4.83 2.11
N LEU A 196 2.46 -3.62 2.28
CA LEU A 196 2.69 -2.48 1.39
C LEU A 196 4.15 -2.00 1.38
N PRO A 197 4.77 -1.55 2.49
CA PRO A 197 6.17 -1.14 2.49
C PRO A 197 7.11 -2.30 2.16
N ILE A 198 6.77 -3.55 2.54
CA ILE A 198 7.54 -4.73 2.11
C ILE A 198 7.53 -4.85 0.58
N LYS A 199 6.36 -4.72 -0.05
CA LYS A 199 6.24 -4.72 -1.52
C LYS A 199 6.98 -3.56 -2.17
N MET A 200 6.96 -2.37 -1.57
CA MET A 200 7.71 -1.22 -2.07
C MET A 200 9.21 -1.53 -2.12
N VAL A 201 9.76 -2.05 -1.02
CA VAL A 201 11.17 -2.47 -0.94
C VAL A 201 11.48 -3.57 -1.96
N LEU A 202 10.66 -4.62 -2.04
CA LEU A 202 10.86 -5.69 -3.03
C LEU A 202 10.84 -5.16 -4.46
N ARG A 203 9.96 -4.20 -4.75
CA ARG A 203 9.86 -3.58 -6.07
C ARG A 203 11.07 -2.72 -6.38
N TRP A 204 11.58 -1.93 -5.43
CA TRP A 204 12.72 -1.05 -5.67
C TRP A 204 14.06 -1.78 -5.78
N PHE A 205 14.28 -2.82 -4.97
CA PHE A 205 15.57 -3.52 -4.93
C PHE A 205 15.65 -4.71 -5.88
N LEU A 206 14.53 -5.43 -6.08
CA LEU A 206 14.51 -6.68 -6.84
C LEU A 206 13.63 -6.61 -8.09
N ASN A 207 13.00 -5.45 -8.38
CA ASN A 207 12.01 -5.31 -9.46
C ASN A 207 10.85 -6.31 -9.39
N LEU A 208 10.62 -6.92 -8.21
CA LEU A 208 9.63 -7.96 -8.03
C LEU A 208 8.22 -7.35 -8.15
N LYS A 209 7.49 -7.75 -9.20
CA LYS A 209 6.11 -7.28 -9.44
C LYS A 209 5.11 -8.19 -8.77
N TYR A 210 5.23 -9.51 -8.95
CA TYR A 210 4.31 -10.49 -8.38
C TYR A 210 5.08 -11.50 -7.53
N VAL A 211 4.60 -11.67 -6.30
CA VAL A 211 4.99 -12.72 -5.36
C VAL A 211 4.32 -14.03 -5.76
N LEU A 212 3.02 -14.00 -6.11
CA LEU A 212 2.24 -15.17 -6.50
C LEU A 212 1.58 -14.94 -7.86
N VAL A 213 1.82 -15.83 -8.81
CA VAL A 213 1.23 -15.76 -10.17
C VAL A 213 0.34 -16.97 -10.42
N THR A 214 -0.97 -16.78 -10.39
CA THR A 214 -1.96 -17.85 -10.68
C THR A 214 -2.59 -17.65 -12.07
N PRO A 215 -3.29 -18.66 -12.63
CA PRO A 215 -4.02 -18.49 -13.88
C PRO A 215 -5.13 -17.42 -13.84
N TRP A 216 -5.55 -17.00 -12.63
CA TRP A 216 -6.72 -16.14 -12.43
C TRP A 216 -6.36 -14.74 -11.94
N PHE A 217 -5.36 -14.64 -11.05
CA PHE A 217 -4.93 -13.38 -10.44
C PHE A 217 -3.45 -13.44 -10.03
N ASN A 218 -2.87 -12.25 -9.87
CA ASN A 218 -1.48 -12.07 -9.43
C ASN A 218 -1.44 -11.22 -8.15
N ILE A 219 -0.54 -11.56 -7.22
CA ILE A 219 -0.32 -10.86 -5.95
C ILE A 219 1.12 -10.39 -5.86
#